data_AF-A0A6L7YRN1-F1
#
_entry.id   AF-A0A6L7YRN1-F1
#
_cell.length_a   1.000
_cell.length_b   1.000
_cell.length_c   1.000
_cell.angle_alpha   90.00
_cell.angle_beta   90.00
_cell.angle_gamma   90.00
#
_symmetry.space_group_name_H-M   'P 1'
#
loop_
_entity.id
_entity.type
_entity.pdbx_description
1 polymer ?
#
loop_
_entity_poly.entity_id
_entity_poly.type
_entity_poly.pdbx_seq_one_letter_code
_entity_poly.pdbx_strand_id
1 'polypeptide(L)' 'MTEMKLSICIVGCGRYADVVLNEIHEMTDEFDFYFASRDLQRAREYCERFDGADYFGSYEEALSDPRVQA' A
#
# COMPACT_ATOMS: atom_id res chain seq x y z
N MET A 1 14.18 -6.59 -19.81
CA MET A 1 14.34 -7.00 -18.40
C MET A 1 13.26 -6.26 -17.65
N THR A 2 12.28 -6.97 -17.12
CA THR A 2 11.29 -6.35 -16.24
C THR A 2 12.02 -5.89 -14.99
N GLU A 3 12.06 -4.60 -14.76
CA GLU A 3 12.52 -4.00 -13.51
C GLU A 3 11.64 -4.60 -12.39
N MET A 4 12.25 -5.24 -11.39
CA MET A 4 11.49 -5.82 -10.29
C MET A 4 11.10 -4.69 -9.35
N LYS A 5 9.82 -4.30 -9.40
CA LYS A 5 9.21 -3.43 -8.40
C LYS A 5 9.15 -4.15 -7.06
N LEU A 6 9.41 -3.43 -5.98
CA LEU A 6 9.21 -3.93 -4.63
C LEU A 6 7.75 -3.69 -4.21
N SER A 7 7.04 -4.77 -3.87
CA SER A 7 5.67 -4.68 -3.38
C SER A 7 5.65 -4.39 -1.87
N ILE A 8 5.25 -3.18 -1.48
CA ILE A 8 5.26 -2.71 -0.08
C ILE A 8 3.83 -2.51 0.43
N CYS A 9 3.53 -2.99 1.64
CA CYS A 9 2.27 -2.71 2.30
C CYS A 9 2.39 -1.62 3.37
N ILE A 10 1.64 -0.52 3.19
CA ILE A 10 1.51 0.53 4.19
C ILE A 10 0.48 0.11 5.24
N VAL A 11 0.98 -0.20 6.44
CA VAL A 11 0.16 -0.56 7.60
C VAL A 11 -0.25 0.69 8.37
N GLY A 12 -1.53 1.03 8.28
CA GLY A 12 -2.13 2.18 8.98
C GLY A 12 -2.30 3.41 8.08
N CYS A 13 -3.52 3.56 7.53
CA CYS A 13 -3.90 4.65 6.62
C CYS A 13 -4.23 5.96 7.37
N GLY A 14 -3.28 6.50 8.13
CA GLY A 14 -3.46 7.72 8.93
C GLY A 14 -2.75 8.96 8.37
N ARG A 15 -2.85 10.08 9.09
CA ARG A 15 -2.22 11.36 8.69
C ARG A 15 -0.72 11.25 8.39
N TYR A 16 0.02 10.43 9.12
CA TYR A 16 1.44 10.23 8.84
C TYR A 16 1.68 9.47 7.54
N ALA A 17 0.85 8.47 7.23
CA ALA A 17 0.90 7.78 5.95
C ALA A 17 0.61 8.76 4.80
N ASP A 18 -0.32 9.71 4.98
CA ASP A 18 -0.57 10.76 3.96
C ASP A 18 0.70 11.54 3.64
N VAL A 19 1.41 12.02 4.66
CA VAL A 19 2.60 12.86 4.45
C VAL A 19 3.64 12.10 3.64
N VAL A 20 3.92 10.85 4.01
CA VAL A 20 4.92 10.02 3.31
C VAL A 20 4.46 9.70 1.89
N LEU A 21 3.21 9.27 1.72
CA LEU A 21 2.71 8.84 0.41
C LEU A 21 2.60 9.98 -0.59
N ASN A 22 2.30 11.21 -0.17
CA ASN A 22 2.35 12.37 -1.06
C ASN A 22 3.75 12.65 -1.61
N GLU A 23 4.81 12.11 -0.99
CA GLU A 23 6.19 12.27 -1.49
C GLU A 23 6.62 11.10 -2.39
N ILE A 24 6.10 9.88 -2.16
CA ILE A 24 6.64 8.65 -2.79
C ILE A 24 5.65 7.90 -3.68
N HIS A 25 4.36 8.23 -3.70
CA HIS A 25 3.35 7.44 -4.43
C HIS A 25 3.60 7.39 -5.94
N GLU A 26 4.32 8.38 -6.50
CA GLU A 26 4.64 8.48 -7.92
C GLU A 26 5.82 7.59 -8.32
N MET A 27 6.52 6.98 -7.36
CA MET A 27 7.62 6.04 -7.59
C MET A 27 7.11 4.66 -8.03
N THR A 28 6.09 4.63 -8.89
CA THR A 28 5.43 3.41 -9.33
C THR A 28 6.32 2.55 -10.20
N ASP A 29 7.40 3.08 -10.78
CA ASP A 29 8.43 2.29 -11.46
C ASP A 29 9.29 1.46 -10.50
N GLU A 30 9.33 1.82 -9.22
CA GLU A 30 10.12 1.17 -8.17
C GLU A 30 9.26 0.36 -7.20
N PHE A 31 8.02 0.79 -6.95
CA PHE A 31 7.15 0.22 -5.93
C PHE A 31 5.75 -0.12 -6.45
N ASP A 32 5.21 -1.23 -5.96
CA ASP A 32 3.77 -1.51 -5.99
C ASP A 32 3.23 -1.32 -4.56
N PHE A 33 2.34 -0.36 -4.37
CA PHE A 33 1.82 -0.02 -3.04
C PHE A 33 0.55 -0.80 -2.70
N TYR A 34 0.55 -1.44 -1.53
CA TYR A 34 -0.61 -2.05 -0.91
C TYR A 34 -0.98 -1.29 0.36
N PHE A 35 -2.24 -1.34 0.78
CA PHE A 35 -2.72 -0.58 1.95
C PHE A 35 -3.47 -1.46 2.93
N ALA A 36 -3.10 -1.45 4.20
CA ALA A 36 -3.79 -2.19 5.25
C ALA A 36 -4.25 -1.27 6.38
N SER A 37 -5.51 -1.40 6.79
CA SER A 37 -6.08 -0.66 7.90
C SER A 37 -7.12 -1.50 8.61
N ARG A 38 -7.25 -1.30 9.93
CA ARG A 38 -8.37 -1.85 10.72
C ARG A 38 -9.73 -1.31 10.28
N ASP A 39 -9.71 -0.19 9.55
CA ASP A 39 -10.84 0.35 8.82
C ASP A 39 -10.64 0.06 7.33
N LEU A 40 -11.36 -0.94 6.81
CA LEU A 40 -11.26 -1.39 5.42
C LEU A 40 -11.63 -0.27 4.43
N GLN A 41 -12.64 0.54 4.75
CA GLN A 41 -13.05 1.64 3.89
C GLN A 41 -11.90 2.64 3.72
N ARG A 42 -11.17 2.89 4.80
CA ARG A 42 -10.01 3.77 4.80
C ARG A 42 -8.81 3.20 4.04
N ALA A 43 -8.58 1.88 4.10
CA ALA A 43 -7.55 1.23 3.29
C ALA A 43 -7.87 1.37 1.79
N ARG A 44 -9.14 1.14 1.43
CA ARG A 44 -9.64 1.32 0.08
C ARG A 44 -9.46 2.75 -0.43
N GLU A 45 -9.83 3.76 0.36
CA GLU A 45 -9.65 5.17 -0.01
C GLU A 45 -8.18 5.51 -0.32
N TYR A 46 -7.23 4.95 0.43
CA TYR A 46 -5.81 5.14 0.15
C TYR A 46 -5.38 4.46 -1.14
N CYS A 47 -5.85 3.23 -1.36
CA CYS A 47 -5.59 2.50 -2.60
C CYS A 47 -6.08 3.27 -3.82
N GLU A 48 -7.32 3.78 -3.78
CA GLU A 48 -7.88 4.56 -4.90
C GLU A 48 -7.14 5.90 -5.08
N ARG A 49 -6.78 6.58 -3.98
CA ARG A 49 -6.15 7.91 -4.05
C ARG A 49 -4.69 7.87 -4.51
N PHE A 50 -3.95 6.83 -4.16
CA PHE A 50 -2.51 6.71 -4.44
C PHE A 50 -2.18 5.65 -5.49
N ASP A 51 -3.17 5.25 -6.30
CA ASP A 51 -3.03 4.25 -7.37
C ASP A 51 -2.40 2.93 -6.88
N GLY A 52 -2.87 2.46 -5.71
CA GLY A 52 -2.43 1.23 -5.10
C GLY A 52 -2.80 -0.02 -5.88
N ALA A 53 -2.00 -1.06 -5.72
CA ALA A 53 -2.22 -2.37 -6.32
C ALA A 53 -3.38 -3.13 -5.65
N ASP A 54 -3.52 -3.04 -4.32
CA ASP A 54 -4.63 -3.64 -3.56
C ASP A 54 -4.73 -3.09 -2.13
N TYR A 55 -5.77 -3.51 -1.40
CA TYR A 55 -5.98 -3.15 0.00
C TYR A 55 -6.55 -4.28 0.87
N PHE A 56 -6.28 -4.21 2.17
CA PHE A 56 -6.62 -5.23 3.16
C PHE A 56 -7.34 -4.64 4.37
N GLY A 57 -8.26 -5.43 4.96
CA GLY A 57 -9.06 -5.03 6.13
C GLY A 57 -8.41 -5.37 7.47
N SER A 58 -7.27 -6.07 7.44
CA SER A 58 -6.50 -6.43 8.62
C SER A 58 -5.01 -6.52 8.28
N TYR A 59 -4.17 -6.48 9.30
CA TYR A 59 -2.73 -6.57 9.12
C TYR A 59 -2.30 -8.01 8.86
N GLU A 60 -3.03 -8.97 9.44
CA GLU A 60 -2.83 -10.40 9.26
C GLU A 60 -3.11 -10.85 7.83
N GLU A 61 -4.14 -10.29 7.20
CA GLU A 61 -4.45 -10.51 5.78
C GLU A 61 -3.31 -10.01 4.90
N ALA A 62 -2.82 -8.80 5.14
CA ALA A 62 -1.68 -8.23 4.40
C ALA A 62 -0.40 -9.07 4.58
N LEU A 63 -0.08 -9.49 5.81
CA LEU A 63 1.10 -10.32 6.10
C LEU A 63 1.02 -11.73 5.50
N SER A 64 -0.20 -12.21 5.25
CA SER A 64 -0.44 -13.54 4.66
C SER A 64 -0.49 -13.51 3.13
N ASP A 65 -0.56 -12.33 2.52
CA ASP A 65 -0.64 -12.19 1.06
C ASP A 65 0.77 -12.32 0.44
N PRO A 66 1.01 -13.33 -0.42
CA PRO A 66 2.33 -13.55 -1.01
C PRO A 66 2.77 -12.45 -1.98
N ARG A 67 1.88 -11.53 -2.36
CA ARG A 67 2.21 -10.36 -3.18
C ARG A 67 2.92 -9.28 -2.35
N VAL A 68 2.72 -9.22 -1.04
CA VAL A 68 3.38 -8.26 -0.15
C VAL A 68 4.78 -8.75 0.20
N GLN A 69 5.80 -7.93 -0.06
CA GLN A 69 7.21 -8.27 0.14
C GLN A 69 7.87 -7.52 1.29
N ALA A 70 7.31 -6.36 1.68
CA ALA A 70 7.78 -5.52 2.77
C ALA A 70 6.62 -4.82 3.48
#